data_AF-A0A9P6EZF4-F1
#
_entry.id   AF-A0A9P6EZF4-F1
#
_cell.length_a   1.000
_cell.length_b   1.000
_cell.length_c   1.000
_cell.angle_alpha   90.00
_cell.angle_beta   90.00
_cell.angle_gamma   90.00
#
_symmetry.space_group_name_H-M   'P 1'
#
loop_
_entity.id
_entity.type
_entity.pdbx_description
1 polymer ?
#
loop_
_entity_poly.entity_id
_entity_poly.type
_entity_poly.pdbx_seq_one_letter_code
_entity_poly.pdbx_strand_id
1 'polypeptide(L)'
;YLLFQGFDAPAIVSQKRPEIPKAKQDEQPIPVAIFQLEDADLLNFMSGGLTGSRGIVSGKIKIAGAMELAEQLEQIFSKAKGAEKTLAYLEQKRGRSERAKARL
;
A
#
# COMPACT_ATOMS: atom_id res chain seq x y z
N TYR A 1 0.29 -6.58 -8.31
CA TYR A 1 1.42 -6.38 -7.38
C TYR A 1 1.86 -4.93 -7.43
N LEU A 2 2.05 -4.30 -6.27
CA LEU A 2 2.68 -2.99 -6.11
C LEU A 2 4.06 -3.23 -5.49
N LEU A 3 5.12 -2.83 -6.18
CA LEU A 3 6.49 -2.92 -5.67
C LEU A 3 6.97 -1.52 -5.28
N PHE A 4 7.31 -1.35 -4.01
CA PHE A 4 7.96 -0.16 -3.48
C PHE A 4 9.48 -0.42 -3.42
N GLN A 5 10.27 0.40 -4.11
CA GLN A 5 11.73 0.21 -4.24
C GLN A 5 12.56 1.20 -3.42
N GLY A 6 11.91 2.04 -2.60
CA GLY A 6 12.59 3.09 -1.84
C GLY A 6 11.86 4.43 -1.98
N PHE A 7 12.54 5.50 -1.56
CA PHE A 7 12.00 6.86 -1.56
C PHE A 7 12.16 7.57 -2.92
N ASP A 8 13.21 7.22 -3.65
CA ASP A 8 13.70 7.86 -4.88
C ASP A 8 13.17 7.22 -6.16
N ALA A 9 12.52 6.05 -6.06
CA ALA A 9 11.95 5.33 -7.18
C ALA A 9 10.40 5.30 -7.13
N PRO A 10 9.70 5.54 -8.26
CA PRO A 10 8.25 5.39 -8.31
C PRO A 10 7.84 3.93 -8.09
N ALA A 11 6.66 3.73 -7.50
CA ALA A 11 6.11 2.39 -7.33
C ALA A 11 5.78 1.73 -8.68
N ILE A 12 6.14 0.45 -8.83
CA ILE A 12 5.87 -0.31 -10.04
C ILE A 12 4.59 -1.13 -9.85
N VAL A 13 3.63 -0.97 -10.78
CA VAL A 13 2.41 -1.76 -10.87
C VAL A 13 2.59 -2.88 -11.88
N SER A 14 2.50 -4.14 -11.45
CA SER A 14 2.67 -5.30 -12.32
C SER A 14 1.68 -6.42 -11.99
N GLN A 15 1.28 -7.17 -13.02
CA GLN A 15 0.51 -8.41 -12.85
C GLN A 15 1.43 -9.62 -12.58
N LYS A 16 2.73 -9.49 -12.84
CA LYS A 16 3.71 -10.53 -12.54
C LYS A 16 4.25 -10.34 -11.14
N ARG A 17 4.42 -11.44 -10.40
CA ARG A 17 5.04 -11.43 -9.08
C ARG A 17 6.47 -10.88 -9.21
N PRO A 18 6.85 -9.84 -8.44
CA PRO A 18 8.21 -9.32 -8.50
C PRO A 18 9.21 -10.35 -7.98
N GLU A 19 10.39 -10.40 -8.59
CA GLU A 19 11.51 -11.15 -8.06
C GLU A 19 12.06 -10.39 -6.85
N ILE A 20 12.05 -11.05 -5.69
CA ILE A 20 12.64 -10.50 -4.48
C ILE A 20 14.16 -10.70 -4.57
N PRO A 21 14.98 -9.63 -4.41
CA PRO A 21 16.43 -9.78 -4.39
C PRO A 21 16.82 -10.77 -3.29
N LYS A 22 17.49 -11.85 -3.67
CA LYS A 22 18.10 -12.75 -2.68
C LYS A 22 19.33 -12.05 -2.12
N ALA A 23 19.50 -12.09 -0.80
CA ALA A 23 20.75 -11.63 -0.21
C ALA A 23 21.93 -12.44 -0.75
N LYS A 24 23.08 -11.77 -0.88
CA LYS A 24 24.33 -12.46 -1.19
C LYS A 24 24.69 -13.41 -0.05
N GLN A 25 25.58 -14.35 -0.34
CA GLN A 25 25.94 -15.45 0.56
C GLN A 25 26.45 -14.98 1.94
N ASP A 26 27.00 -13.76 2.02
CA ASP A 26 27.55 -13.14 3.24
C ASP A 26 26.68 -11.99 3.80
N GLU A 27 25.48 -11.75 3.23
CA GLU A 27 24.57 -10.68 3.66
C GLU A 27 23.31 -11.27 4.32
N GLN A 28 22.78 -10.58 5.33
CA GLN A 28 21.49 -10.97 5.90
C GLN A 28 20.39 -10.84 4.83
N PRO A 29 19.44 -11.80 4.75
CA PRO A 29 18.30 -11.70 3.86
C PRO A 29 17.54 -10.40 4.12
N ILE A 30 17.28 -9.65 3.05
CA ILE A 30 16.45 -8.45 3.12
C ILE A 30 15.08 -8.87 3.67
N PRO A 31 14.61 -8.29 4.78
CA PRO A 31 13.31 -8.63 5.31
C PRO A 31 12.22 -8.18 4.32
N VAL A 32 11.22 -9.04 4.11
CA VAL A 32 10.12 -8.77 3.17
C VAL A 32 8.79 -9.08 3.83
N ALA A 33 7.82 -8.18 3.64
CA ALA A 33 6.41 -8.38 3.96
C ALA A 33 5.59 -8.39 2.66
N ILE A 34 4.74 -9.40 2.49
CA ILE A 34 3.81 -9.52 1.37
C ILE A 34 2.40 -9.34 1.93
N PHE A 35 1.71 -8.32 1.44
CA PHE A 35 0.32 -8.05 1.77
C PHE A 35 -0.59 -8.64 0.69
N GLN A 36 -1.61 -9.37 1.13
CA GLN A 36 -2.69 -9.85 0.30
C GLN A 36 -4.01 -9.31 0.86
N LEU A 37 -4.71 -8.53 0.04
CA LEU A 37 -5.98 -7.88 0.35
C LEU A 37 -6.71 -7.58 -0.97
N GLU A 38 -8.01 -7.34 -0.90
CA GLU A 38 -8.81 -6.93 -2.05
C GLU A 38 -8.65 -5.44 -2.34
N ASP A 39 -8.92 -5.01 -3.57
CA ASP A 39 -8.80 -3.61 -4.01
C ASP A 39 -9.67 -2.67 -3.16
N ALA A 40 -10.87 -3.11 -2.78
CA ALA A 40 -11.78 -2.34 -1.94
C ALA A 40 -11.23 -2.15 -0.52
N ASP A 41 -10.63 -3.19 0.05
CA ASP A 41 -10.00 -3.11 1.37
C ASP A 41 -8.70 -2.32 1.33
N LEU A 42 -7.95 -2.35 0.22
CA LEU A 42 -6.78 -1.49 0.02
C LEU A 42 -7.19 -0.02 0.01
N LEU A 43 -8.25 0.33 -0.72
CA LEU A 43 -8.77 1.70 -0.72
C LEU A 43 -9.23 2.13 0.68
N ASN A 44 -9.94 1.26 1.40
CA ASN A 44 -10.38 1.53 2.78
C ASN A 44 -9.18 1.69 3.73
N PHE A 45 -8.15 0.86 3.58
CA PHE A 45 -6.92 0.96 4.37
C PHE A 45 -6.20 2.28 4.12
N MET A 46 -5.96 2.61 2.84
CA MET A 46 -5.24 3.82 2.43
C MET A 46 -6.01 5.11 2.74
N SER A 47 -7.33 5.07 2.87
CA SER A 47 -8.17 6.22 3.25
C SER A 47 -8.44 6.33 4.75
N GLY A 48 -7.91 5.41 5.56
CA GLY A 48 -8.07 5.40 7.02
C GLY A 48 -9.37 4.75 7.53
N GLY A 49 -10.17 4.16 6.66
CA GLY A 49 -11.39 3.41 7.01
C GLY A 49 -11.13 2.00 7.54
N LEU A 50 -9.91 1.47 7.37
CA LEU A 50 -9.48 0.17 7.88
C LEU A 50 -8.06 0.28 8.47
N THR A 51 -7.86 -0.16 9.71
CA THR A 51 -6.51 -0.25 10.31
C THR A 51 -5.89 -1.60 10.03
N GLY A 52 -4.56 -1.71 10.05
CA GLY A 52 -3.85 -2.97 9.78
C GLY A 52 -4.26 -4.07 10.76
N SER A 53 -4.27 -3.73 12.06
CA SER A 53 -4.70 -4.64 13.13
C SER A 53 -6.13 -5.18 12.93
N ARG A 54 -7.10 -4.31 12.61
CA ARG A 54 -8.49 -4.72 12.35
C ARG A 54 -8.59 -5.55 11.09
N GLY A 55 -7.88 -5.16 10.02
CA GLY A 55 -7.87 -5.89 8.76
C GLY A 55 -7.28 -7.29 8.89
N ILE A 56 -6.23 -7.46 9.71
CA ILE A 56 -5.64 -8.78 10.01
C ILE A 56 -6.63 -9.64 10.79
N VAL A 57 -7.19 -9.13 11.88
CA VAL A 57 -8.14 -9.86 12.74
C VAL A 57 -9.39 -10.28 11.97
N SER A 58 -9.90 -9.42 11.07
CA SER A 58 -11.07 -9.73 10.25
C SER A 58 -10.75 -10.59 9.01
N GLY A 59 -9.49 -10.96 8.78
CA GLY A 59 -9.06 -11.74 7.62
C GLY A 59 -9.05 -11.00 6.28
N LYS A 60 -9.26 -9.68 6.29
CA LYS A 60 -9.25 -8.80 5.10
C LYS A 60 -7.83 -8.50 4.61
N ILE A 61 -6.88 -8.51 5.53
CA ILE A 61 -5.45 -8.34 5.26
C ILE A 61 -4.75 -9.61 5.69
N LYS A 62 -4.09 -10.29 4.75
CA LYS A 62 -3.18 -11.40 5.02
C LYS A 62 -1.76 -10.92 4.81
N ILE A 63 -0.89 -11.23 5.75
CA ILE A 63 0.52 -10.83 5.70
C ILE A 63 1.37 -12.10 5.72
N ALA A 64 2.31 -12.19 4.80
CA ALA A 64 3.34 -13.23 4.77
C ALA A 64 4.73 -12.60 4.87
N GLY A 65 5.64 -13.22 5.61
CA GLY A 65 7.00 -12.71 5.83
C GLY A 65 7.13 -11.91 7.13
N ALA A 66 7.93 -10.84 7.11
CA ALA A 66 8.28 -10.06 8.28
C ALA A 66 7.13 -9.17 8.77
N MET A 67 6.47 -9.55 9.87
CA MET A 67 5.35 -8.79 10.44
C MET A 67 5.77 -7.40 10.94
N GLU A 68 6.96 -7.28 11.52
CA GLU A 68 7.49 -6.02 12.04
C GLU A 68 7.59 -4.94 10.94
N LEU A 69 7.96 -5.34 9.71
CA LEU A 69 7.97 -4.43 8.57
C LEU A 69 6.57 -3.94 8.21
N ALA A 70 5.57 -4.80 8.35
CA ALA A 70 4.19 -4.42 8.07
C ALA A 70 3.68 -3.39 9.07
N GLU A 71 4.00 -3.55 10.36
CA GLU A 71 3.67 -2.58 11.41
C GLU A 71 4.41 -1.25 11.19
N GLN A 72 5.70 -1.30 10.86
CA GLN A 72 6.49 -0.11 10.55
C GLN A 72 5.93 0.66 9.35
N LEU A 73 5.48 -0.04 8.30
CA LEU A 73 4.84 0.59 7.14
C LEU A 73 3.60 1.38 7.54
N GLU A 74 2.73 0.80 8.39
CA GLU A 74 1.52 1.48 8.88
C GLU A 74 1.88 2.73 9.71
N GLN A 75 2.90 2.63 10.57
CA GLN A 75 3.38 3.78 11.35
C GLN A 75 3.93 4.90 10.46
N ILE A 76 4.73 4.56 9.44
CA ILE A 76 5.28 5.53 8.49
C ILE A 76 4.13 6.20 7.71
N PHE A 77 3.16 5.42 7.26
CA PHE A 77 2.00 5.93 6.53
C PHE A 77 1.18 6.91 7.38
N SER A 78 0.92 6.56 8.64
CA SER A 78 0.25 7.43 9.61
C SER A 78 1.03 8.72 9.88
N LYS A 79 2.34 8.64 10.15
CA LYS A 79 3.21 9.81 10.35
C LYS A 79 3.25 10.73 9.13
N ALA A 80 3.16 10.16 7.93
CA ALA A 80 3.15 10.91 6.68
C ALA A 80 1.79 11.57 6.33
N LYS A 81 0.77 11.42 7.19
CA LYS A 81 -0.63 11.82 6.93
C LYS A 81 -1.16 11.19 5.65
N GLY A 82 -0.88 9.89 5.49
CA GLY A 82 -1.15 9.14 4.28
C GLY A 82 -2.65 9.06 3.95
N ALA A 83 -3.49 8.89 4.98
CA ALA A 83 -4.94 8.82 4.80
C ALA A 83 -5.52 10.12 4.25
N GLU A 84 -5.13 11.25 4.83
CA GLU A 84 -5.57 12.58 4.43
C GLU A 84 -5.12 12.92 3.01
N LYS A 85 -3.88 12.56 2.65
CA LYS A 85 -3.36 12.73 1.29
C LYS A 85 -4.11 11.87 0.27
N THR A 86 -4.43 10.63 0.63
CA THR A 86 -5.23 9.72 -0.21
C THR A 86 -6.61 10.30 -0.45
N LEU A 87 -7.31 10.74 0.61
CA LEU A 87 -8.63 11.35 0.50
C LEU A 87 -8.60 12.60 -0.38
N ALA A 88 -7.65 13.52 -0.15
CA ALA A 88 -7.49 14.73 -0.94
C ALA A 88 -7.23 14.41 -2.43
N TYR A 89 -6.42 13.39 -2.72
CA TYR A 89 -6.19 12.93 -4.09
C TYR A 89 -7.47 12.40 -4.75
N LEU A 90 -8.25 11.58 -4.03
CA LEU A 90 -9.50 11.02 -4.54
C LEU A 90 -10.55 12.11 -4.79
N GLU A 91 -10.67 13.08 -3.90
CA GLU A 91 -11.56 14.25 -4.06
C GLU A 91 -11.16 15.08 -5.29
N GLN A 92 -9.87 15.36 -5.46
CA GLN A 92 -9.36 16.09 -6.63
C GLN A 92 -9.69 15.36 -7.94
N LYS A 93 -9.55 14.03 -7.96
CA LYS A 93 -9.85 13.22 -9.15
C LYS A 93 -11.36 13.12 -9.42
N ARG A 94 -12.20 12.99 -8.39
CA ARG A 94 -13.66 13.02 -8.50
C ARG A 94 -14.15 14.34 -9.10
N GLY A 95 -13.72 15.48 -8.55
CA GLY A 95 -14.11 16.79 -9.05
C GLY A 95 -13.69 17.06 -10.50
N ARG A 96 -12.57 16.49 -10.97
CA ARG A 96 -12.18 16.55 -12.39
C ARG A 96 -13.06 15.68 -13.28
N SER A 97 -13.47 14.49 -12.81
CA SER A 97 -14.35 13.59 -13.57
C SER A 97 -15.76 14.19 -13.72
N GLU A 98 -16.31 14.79 -12.67
CA GLU A 98 -17.63 15.42 -12.71
C GLU A 98 -17.63 16.65 -13.64
N ARG A 99 -16.58 17.47 -13.61
CA ARG A 99 -16.41 18.59 -14.54
C ARG A 99 -16.23 18.15 -16.00
N ALA A 100 -15.63 16.98 -16.24
CA ALA A 100 -15.50 16.42 -17.59
C ALA A 100 -16.84 15.87 -18.11
N LYS A 101 -17.64 15.23 -17.24
CA LYS A 101 -18.98 14.75 -17.59
C LYS A 101 -19.98 15.87 -17.81
N ALA A 102 -19.89 16.98 -17.07
CA ALA A 102 -20.78 18.14 -17.25
C ALA A 102 -20.54 18.95 -18.54
N ARG A 103 -19.49 18.60 -19.31
CA ARG A 103 -19.13 19.24 -20.59
C ARG A 103 -19.46 18.40 -21.82
N LEU A 104 -20.04 17.21 -21.62
CA LEU A 104 -20.55 16.31 -22.66
C LEU A 104 -22.08 16.40 -22.69
#